data_AF-V4PD04-F1
#
_entry.id   AF-V4PD04-F1
#
_cell.length_a   1.000
_cell.length_b   1.000
_cell.length_c   1.000
_cell.angle_alpha   90.00
_cell.angle_beta   90.00
_cell.angle_gamma   90.00
#
_symmetry.space_group_name_H-M   'P 1'
#
loop_
_entity.id
_entity.type
_entity.pdbx_description
1 polymer ?
#
loop_
_entity_poly.entity_id
_entity_poly.type
_entity_poly.pdbx_seq_one_letter_code
_entity_poly.pdbx_strand_id
1 'polypeptide(L)'
;MRLSRPFFQLPVLFDIARLQAEVAALPAEAWVAHPDQVPGNSAARLISAGGEETDAHQGQMLPTRWLAAMPYLRQVLAGFGVVWSRSRLMRLAPGTGVPEHADINYHWHNRVRLHIPIITRPEVRFHCDGQSVHMAAGEAWIFDNWRRHHVENGSDVERIHLVADTSGTASFWQFACGEAPPRAHWRTVGWEPEARSQLLTEGDQRTPVMPPAEVQLLVDDLRAELVVAEAAGGARSADGQHRIARFKLLMESFVQDWRQLCALHGTDGRARPDFLRLAGAVREAAAPLAEGLVMRTNNASALLVLEKRILQYLVADDVAPPPRARVSSGVARALEKPVFIIAAPRSGSTLLYETLACTPGFNTFGGEAHWLIEDHPALRPGAPGVDSNRLTASDATVEICAAIRQSAMSRLQGPQGCPPAEGAPLLEKTPKNSLRIPLIKQVFPDARFIFLWRDPRENLSSIMEAWRAGGWVTYRALPGWEGPWSLLLPPGWQFLRQAPLEAVAAWQWRCANDTALDDLRQLPPEDWTSVNYHDFLADPAAEVRRLCRFAGIPFDAALQARTAGQLPASRHTHTPPAPDKWRRNEDAILRVLPGLDATWHRLRALR
;
A
#
# COMPACT_ATOMS: atom_id res chain seq x y z
N MET A 1 18.53 12.80 16.98
CA MET A 1 18.54 14.16 16.40
C MET A 1 19.54 14.99 17.21
N ARG A 2 20.24 15.97 16.61
CA ARG A 2 21.21 16.81 17.35
C ARG A 2 20.51 17.96 18.07
N LEU A 3 20.73 18.11 19.37
CA LEU A 3 20.16 19.20 20.18
C LEU A 3 21.26 20.12 20.72
N SER A 4 20.89 21.35 21.07
CA SER A 4 21.86 22.34 21.58
C SER A 4 22.38 22.03 22.98
N ARG A 5 21.62 21.27 23.78
CA ARG A 5 21.97 20.84 25.15
C ARG A 5 21.77 19.33 25.30
N PRO A 6 22.47 18.67 26.24
CA PRO A 6 22.29 17.25 26.49
C PRO A 6 20.86 16.90 26.90
N PHE A 7 20.25 17.65 27.82
CA PHE A 7 18.90 17.38 28.35
C PHE A 7 18.00 18.62 28.27
N PHE A 8 16.71 18.37 28.05
CA PHE A 8 15.63 19.33 28.20
C PHE A 8 14.51 18.72 29.03
N GLN A 9 14.08 19.46 30.05
CA GLN A 9 12.89 19.16 30.84
C GLN A 9 11.73 19.98 30.30
N LEU A 10 10.63 19.32 29.94
CA LEU A 10 9.47 19.96 29.34
C LEU A 10 8.54 20.48 30.45
N PRO A 11 7.98 21.70 30.34
CA PRO A 11 7.18 22.31 31.40
C PRO A 11 5.74 21.77 31.47
N VAL A 12 5.60 20.47 31.69
CA VAL A 12 4.33 19.73 31.84
C VAL A 12 4.48 18.59 32.85
N LEU A 13 3.40 18.33 33.58
CA LEU A 13 3.29 17.23 34.53
C LEU A 13 2.08 16.34 34.20
N PHE A 14 2.11 15.10 34.68
CA PHE A 14 1.05 14.10 34.47
C PHE A 14 0.56 13.49 35.80
N ASP A 15 -0.68 13.00 35.80
CA ASP A 15 -1.25 12.19 36.88
C ASP A 15 -0.52 10.84 36.97
N ILE A 16 0.48 10.83 37.84
CA ILE A 16 1.38 9.69 37.95
C ILE A 16 0.69 8.45 38.50
N ALA A 17 -0.28 8.61 39.42
CA ALA A 17 -1.01 7.50 39.99
C ALA A 17 -1.82 6.77 38.92
N ARG A 18 -2.44 7.53 38.00
CA ARG A 18 -3.19 6.94 36.88
C ARG A 18 -2.28 6.22 35.89
N LEU A 19 -1.14 6.80 35.52
CA LEU A 19 -0.16 6.14 34.64
C LEU A 19 0.35 4.83 35.26
N GLN A 20 0.67 4.84 36.56
CA GLN A 20 1.11 3.65 37.28
C GLN A 20 0.02 2.57 37.32
N ALA A 21 -1.24 2.95 37.53
CA ALA A 21 -2.36 2.01 37.50
C ALA A 21 -2.53 1.35 36.12
N GLU A 22 -2.41 2.11 35.02
CA GLU A 22 -2.48 1.54 33.67
C GLU A 22 -1.29 0.62 33.36
N VAL A 23 -0.09 0.98 33.80
CA VAL A 23 1.11 0.13 33.65
C VAL A 23 0.97 -1.17 34.45
N ALA A 24 0.46 -1.10 35.69
CA ALA A 24 0.25 -2.27 36.55
C ALA A 24 -0.82 -3.22 36.01
N ALA A 25 -1.76 -2.72 35.20
CA ALA A 25 -2.80 -3.52 34.57
C ALA A 25 -2.33 -4.29 33.31
N LEU A 26 -1.11 -4.01 32.80
CA LEU A 26 -0.57 -4.75 31.66
C LEU A 26 -0.23 -6.19 32.05
N PRO A 27 -0.61 -7.17 31.23
CA PRO A 27 -0.31 -8.56 31.53
C PRO A 27 1.18 -8.86 31.26
N ALA A 28 1.68 -9.97 31.81
CA ALA A 28 3.11 -10.30 31.76
C ALA A 28 3.61 -10.45 30.31
N GLU A 29 2.78 -11.01 29.41
CA GLU A 29 3.09 -11.20 27.99
C GLU A 29 3.24 -9.90 27.20
N ALA A 30 2.79 -8.76 27.73
CA ALA A 30 3.05 -7.47 27.10
C ALA A 30 4.53 -7.08 27.16
N TRP A 31 5.29 -7.67 28.09
CA TRP A 31 6.69 -7.37 28.30
C TRP A 31 7.58 -8.40 27.63
N VAL A 32 8.32 -7.98 26.61
CA VAL A 32 9.32 -8.84 25.97
C VAL A 32 10.72 -8.28 26.13
N ALA A 33 11.74 -9.13 25.95
CA ALA A 33 13.13 -8.71 25.96
C ALA A 33 13.40 -7.59 24.94
N HIS A 34 14.22 -6.62 25.33
CA HIS A 34 14.64 -5.55 24.43
C HIS A 34 15.48 -6.14 23.27
N PRO A 35 15.39 -5.62 22.03
CA PRO A 35 16.18 -6.13 20.89
C PRO A 35 17.68 -6.15 21.09
N ASP A 36 18.20 -5.25 21.93
CA ASP A 36 19.64 -5.17 22.26
C ASP A 36 20.08 -6.28 23.24
N GLN A 37 19.14 -7.11 23.70
CA GLN A 37 19.35 -8.29 24.56
C GLN A 37 20.11 -8.01 25.86
N VAL A 38 20.11 -6.76 26.34
CA VAL A 38 20.64 -6.40 27.65
C VAL A 38 19.81 -7.13 28.72
N PRO A 39 20.42 -7.99 29.56
CA PRO A 39 19.69 -8.69 30.62
C PRO A 39 18.97 -7.71 31.53
N GLY A 40 17.71 -7.98 31.88
CA GLY A 40 16.90 -7.08 32.71
C GLY A 40 16.30 -5.87 31.97
N ASN A 41 16.53 -5.71 30.66
CA ASN A 41 15.89 -4.70 29.82
C ASN A 41 14.73 -5.33 29.02
N SER A 42 13.52 -4.81 29.22
CA SER A 42 12.31 -5.28 28.54
C SER A 42 11.44 -4.10 28.10
N ALA A 43 10.56 -4.35 27.14
CA ALA A 43 9.67 -3.32 26.63
C ALA A 43 8.28 -3.85 26.29
N ALA A 44 7.27 -3.01 26.52
CA ALA A 44 5.93 -3.17 25.97
C ALA A 44 5.74 -2.19 24.82
N ARG A 45 5.42 -2.68 23.62
CA ARG A 45 5.27 -1.85 22.42
C ARG A 45 3.88 -1.23 22.40
N LEU A 46 3.80 0.09 22.26
CA LEU A 46 2.55 0.85 22.33
C LEU A 46 2.15 1.40 20.95
N ILE A 47 3.12 1.90 20.18
CA ILE A 47 2.92 2.30 18.79
C ILE A 47 4.05 1.66 17.96
N SER A 48 3.66 0.94 16.91
CA SER A 48 4.56 0.15 16.07
C SER A 48 4.00 -0.02 14.66
N ALA A 49 4.83 -0.55 13.75
CA ALA A 49 4.42 -0.83 12.38
C ALA A 49 3.24 -1.81 12.34
N GLY A 50 2.17 -1.43 11.65
CA GLY A 50 0.94 -2.22 11.54
C GLY A 50 0.10 -2.30 12.83
N GLY A 51 0.60 -1.82 13.97
CA GLY A 51 0.04 -2.10 15.29
C GLY A 51 0.46 -3.48 15.83
N GLU A 52 1.43 -4.12 15.18
CA GLU A 52 1.97 -5.44 15.52
C GLU A 52 3.08 -5.33 16.57
N GLU A 53 3.39 -6.40 17.28
CA GLU A 53 4.45 -6.41 18.31
C GLU A 53 5.86 -6.53 17.70
N THR A 54 6.23 -5.58 16.84
CA THR A 54 7.47 -5.58 16.04
C THR A 54 8.42 -4.43 16.39
N ASP A 55 9.72 -4.67 16.19
CA ASP A 55 10.78 -3.67 16.27
C ASP A 55 11.08 -2.97 14.95
N ALA A 56 10.27 -3.18 13.92
CA ALA A 56 10.39 -2.46 12.66
C ALA A 56 10.40 -0.93 12.87
N HIS A 57 11.32 -0.25 12.18
CA HIS A 57 11.39 1.21 12.09
C HIS A 57 10.58 1.75 10.91
N GLN A 58 9.97 0.86 10.14
CA GLN A 58 9.35 1.13 8.85
C GLN A 58 7.92 0.56 8.83
N GLY A 59 7.05 1.18 8.04
CA GLY A 59 5.63 0.82 7.92
C GLY A 59 4.69 1.84 8.60
N GLN A 60 3.39 1.71 8.35
CA GLN A 60 2.38 2.56 8.97
C GLN A 60 2.39 2.38 10.50
N MET A 61 2.63 3.45 11.25
CA MET A 61 2.65 3.39 12.71
C MET A 61 1.22 3.40 13.25
N LEU A 62 0.87 2.40 14.06
CA LEU A 62 -0.47 2.26 14.63
C LEU A 62 -0.40 1.83 16.11
N PRO A 63 -1.43 2.18 16.91
CA PRO A 63 -1.54 1.69 18.28
C PRO A 63 -1.58 0.17 18.32
N THR A 64 -0.83 -0.42 19.24
CA THR A 64 -0.95 -1.85 19.56
C THR A 64 -2.19 -2.11 20.43
N ARG A 65 -2.52 -3.39 20.60
CA ARG A 65 -3.55 -3.82 21.57
C ARG A 65 -3.28 -3.35 23.00
N TRP A 66 -1.99 -3.21 23.38
CA TRP A 66 -1.60 -2.75 24.71
C TRP A 66 -1.96 -1.28 24.92
N LEU A 67 -1.64 -0.42 23.95
CA LEU A 67 -2.01 0.99 24.04
C LEU A 67 -3.53 1.20 24.03
N ALA A 68 -4.29 0.35 23.34
CA ALA A 68 -5.75 0.42 23.33
C ALA A 68 -6.37 0.29 24.73
N ALA A 69 -5.72 -0.45 25.64
CA ALA A 69 -6.13 -0.65 27.03
C ALA A 69 -5.62 0.44 28.01
N MET A 70 -4.88 1.45 27.52
CA MET A 70 -4.27 2.50 28.34
C MET A 70 -4.84 3.88 27.94
N PRO A 71 -6.10 4.18 28.28
CA PRO A 71 -6.80 5.35 27.77
C PRO A 71 -6.18 6.67 28.25
N TYR A 72 -5.63 6.74 29.47
CA TYR A 72 -4.93 7.94 29.92
C TYR A 72 -3.60 8.11 29.20
N LEU A 73 -2.82 7.04 29.00
CA LEU A 73 -1.58 7.12 28.24
C LEU A 73 -1.84 7.58 26.78
N ARG A 74 -2.94 7.14 26.17
CA ARG A 74 -3.39 7.65 24.86
C ARG A 74 -3.69 9.15 24.90
N GLN A 75 -4.36 9.64 25.95
CA GLN A 75 -4.63 11.06 26.15
C GLN A 75 -3.33 11.85 26.32
N VAL A 76 -2.38 11.34 27.11
CA VAL A 76 -1.05 11.95 27.31
C VAL A 76 -0.33 12.12 25.98
N LEU A 77 -0.23 11.06 25.18
CA LEU A 77 0.41 11.12 23.86
C LEU A 77 -0.33 12.09 22.93
N ALA A 78 -1.65 12.04 22.86
CA ALA A 78 -2.45 12.95 22.03
C ALA A 78 -2.31 14.42 22.48
N GLY A 79 -2.12 14.67 23.77
CA GLY A 79 -2.02 16.01 24.36
C GLY A 79 -0.82 16.84 23.87
N PHE A 80 0.22 16.20 23.33
CA PHE A 80 1.34 16.92 22.72
C PHE A 80 1.00 17.49 21.34
N GLY A 81 -0.07 17.02 20.68
CA GLY A 81 -0.48 17.52 19.36
C GLY A 81 0.55 17.27 18.26
N VAL A 82 1.38 16.24 18.41
CA VAL A 82 2.41 15.83 17.45
C VAL A 82 2.06 14.50 16.80
N VAL A 83 2.71 14.21 15.67
CA VAL A 83 2.65 12.91 15.03
C VAL A 83 3.68 11.98 15.71
N TRP A 84 3.21 10.86 16.25
CA TRP A 84 4.05 9.88 16.90
C TRP A 84 4.52 8.80 15.93
N SER A 85 5.81 8.50 15.98
CA SER A 85 6.40 7.32 15.36
C SER A 85 6.24 6.12 16.30
N ARG A 86 7.33 5.47 16.68
CA ARG A 86 7.33 4.37 17.66
C ARG A 86 7.15 4.87 19.08
N SER A 87 6.41 4.12 19.89
CA SER A 87 6.28 4.36 21.33
C SER A 87 6.25 3.06 22.11
N ARG A 88 6.82 3.07 23.33
CA ARG A 88 7.00 1.90 24.19
C ARG A 88 7.00 2.30 25.65
N LEU A 89 6.66 1.35 26.52
CA LEU A 89 7.13 1.37 27.90
C LEU A 89 8.47 0.63 27.93
N MET A 90 9.52 1.28 28.44
CA MET A 90 10.82 0.66 28.65
C MET A 90 11.02 0.38 30.12
N ARG A 91 11.20 -0.91 30.44
CA ARG A 91 11.44 -1.43 31.78
C ARG A 91 12.89 -1.87 31.95
N LEU A 92 13.54 -1.37 32.99
CA LEU A 92 14.89 -1.76 33.39
C LEU A 92 14.88 -2.33 34.81
N ALA A 93 15.37 -3.55 34.98
CA ALA A 93 15.43 -4.23 36.28
C ALA A 93 16.34 -3.51 37.29
N PRO A 94 16.16 -3.76 38.61
CA PRO A 94 17.08 -3.29 39.65
C PRO A 94 18.54 -3.63 39.34
N GLY A 95 19.46 -2.71 39.66
CA GLY A 95 20.91 -2.89 39.47
C GLY A 95 21.38 -3.00 38.01
N THR A 96 20.49 -2.79 37.04
CA THR A 96 20.78 -2.97 35.61
C THR A 96 21.02 -1.63 34.93
N GLY A 97 21.92 -1.59 33.94
CA GLY A 97 22.18 -0.42 33.10
C GLY A 97 22.06 -0.73 31.60
N VAL A 98 21.81 0.30 30.80
CA VAL A 98 22.01 0.25 29.35
C VAL A 98 23.39 0.82 29.05
N PRO A 99 24.28 0.09 28.37
CA PRO A 99 25.64 0.55 28.08
C PRO A 99 25.70 1.86 27.30
N GLU A 100 26.86 2.51 27.30
CA GLU A 100 27.06 3.75 26.57
C GLU A 100 27.01 3.56 25.05
N HIS A 101 26.13 4.33 24.40
CA HIS A 101 25.88 4.26 22.97
C HIS A 101 25.43 5.62 22.41
N ALA A 102 25.22 5.66 21.09
CA ALA A 102 24.62 6.78 20.39
C ALA A 102 23.62 6.26 19.33
N ASP A 103 22.49 6.96 19.17
CA ASP A 103 21.45 6.60 18.21
C ASP A 103 21.82 7.08 16.82
N ILE A 104 22.54 6.25 16.07
CA ILE A 104 23.09 6.63 14.75
C ILE A 104 22.15 6.34 13.56
N ASN A 105 21.15 5.48 13.75
CA ASN A 105 20.24 5.03 12.69
C ASN A 105 19.46 6.20 12.04
N TYR A 106 19.14 6.06 10.76
CA TYR A 106 18.31 7.01 10.00
C TYR A 106 17.04 7.44 10.75
N HIS A 107 16.36 6.51 11.42
CA HIS A 107 15.11 6.77 12.15
C HIS A 107 15.22 7.95 13.11
N TRP A 108 16.33 8.05 13.86
CA TRP A 108 16.59 9.09 14.84
C TRP A 108 17.29 10.32 14.27
N HIS A 109 17.59 10.37 12.97
CA HIS A 109 18.20 11.56 12.38
C HIS A 109 17.27 12.78 12.53
N ASN A 110 15.99 12.61 12.16
CA ASN A 110 14.96 13.65 12.20
C ASN A 110 13.94 13.47 13.34
N ARG A 111 14.18 12.54 14.27
CA ARG A 111 13.28 12.29 15.39
C ARG A 111 13.98 12.47 16.73
N VAL A 112 13.28 13.11 17.65
CA VAL A 112 13.64 13.19 19.06
C VAL A 112 12.82 12.17 19.85
N ARG A 113 13.42 11.64 20.92
CA ARG A 113 12.76 10.72 21.83
C ARG A 113 12.29 11.46 23.08
N LEU A 114 10.98 11.47 23.28
CA LEU A 114 10.33 11.89 24.52
C LEU A 114 10.43 10.76 25.56
N HIS A 115 10.72 11.13 26.80
CA HIS A 115 10.68 10.27 27.98
C HIS A 115 9.66 10.83 28.98
N ILE A 116 8.75 9.98 29.46
CA ILE A 116 7.88 10.26 30.61
C ILE A 116 8.14 9.18 31.66
N PRO A 117 8.84 9.48 32.76
CA PRO A 117 9.08 8.53 33.83
C PRO A 117 7.78 8.18 34.57
N ILE A 118 7.47 6.89 34.68
CA ILE A 118 6.25 6.40 35.35
C ILE A 118 6.61 5.73 36.68
N ILE A 119 7.61 4.85 36.67
CA ILE A 119 8.19 4.23 37.86
C ILE A 119 9.69 4.52 37.82
N THR A 120 10.21 5.23 38.81
CA THR A 120 11.61 5.65 38.88
C THR A 120 11.95 6.08 40.31
N ARG A 121 13.23 6.08 40.66
CA ARG A 121 13.75 6.63 41.93
C ARG A 121 14.99 7.49 41.69
N PRO A 122 15.40 8.37 42.62
CA PRO A 122 16.57 9.25 42.45
C PRO A 122 17.89 8.55 42.08
N GLU A 123 18.03 7.26 42.42
CA GLU A 123 19.17 6.40 42.08
C GLU A 123 19.19 5.97 40.61
N VAL A 124 18.10 6.20 39.85
CA VAL A 124 18.08 6.07 38.40
C VAL A 124 18.71 7.31 37.79
N ARG A 125 19.83 7.11 37.08
CA ARG A 125 20.62 8.20 36.50
C ARG A 125 20.73 8.03 34.98
N PHE A 126 20.33 9.07 34.25
CA PHE A 126 20.55 9.19 32.81
C PHE A 126 21.77 10.05 32.58
N HIS A 127 22.69 9.59 31.72
CA HIS A 127 23.94 10.25 31.42
C HIS A 127 23.98 10.59 29.94
N CYS A 128 24.35 11.82 29.60
CA CYS A 128 24.54 12.27 28.22
C CYS A 128 25.62 13.36 28.21
N ASP A 129 26.69 13.13 27.45
CA ASP A 129 27.77 14.11 27.23
C ASP A 129 28.34 14.70 28.54
N GLY A 130 28.67 13.81 29.49
CA GLY A 130 29.22 14.18 30.80
C GLY A 130 28.22 14.76 31.80
N GLN A 131 26.98 15.07 31.39
CA GLN A 131 25.92 15.48 32.29
C GLN A 131 25.12 14.27 32.78
N SER A 132 24.60 14.36 34.01
CA SER A 132 23.77 13.31 34.60
C SER A 132 22.54 13.91 35.27
N VAL A 133 21.37 13.35 34.99
CA VAL A 133 20.09 13.79 35.57
C VAL A 133 19.30 12.61 36.12
N HIS A 134 18.49 12.88 37.13
CA HIS A 134 17.36 12.03 37.49
C HIS A 134 16.11 12.64 36.84
N MET A 135 15.39 11.84 36.05
CA MET A 135 14.10 12.24 35.49
C MET A 135 13.02 11.78 36.47
N ALA A 136 12.30 12.70 37.12
CA ALA A 136 11.35 12.35 38.17
C ALA A 136 10.00 11.88 37.61
N ALA A 137 9.27 11.11 38.41
CA ALA A 137 7.98 10.53 38.02
C ALA A 137 6.95 11.62 37.64
N GLY A 138 6.26 11.42 36.53
CA GLY A 138 5.24 12.35 36.01
C GLY A 138 5.80 13.57 35.26
N GLU A 139 7.12 13.68 35.08
CA GLU A 139 7.74 14.72 34.25
C GLU A 139 7.83 14.30 32.77
N ALA A 140 8.18 15.24 31.90
CA ALA A 140 8.52 14.98 30.50
C ALA A 140 9.93 15.48 30.17
N TRP A 141 10.68 14.69 29.40
CA TRP A 141 12.07 14.97 29.05
C TRP A 141 12.36 14.61 27.61
N ILE A 142 13.25 15.38 26.97
CA ILE A 142 13.95 14.97 25.73
C ILE A 142 15.45 15.13 25.96
N PHE A 143 16.26 14.37 25.23
CA PHE A 143 17.71 14.52 25.29
C PHE A 143 18.35 14.28 23.92
N ASP A 144 19.59 14.76 23.76
CA ASP A 144 20.36 14.59 22.53
C ASP A 144 20.87 13.16 22.40
N ASN A 145 20.08 12.32 21.74
CA ASN A 145 20.40 10.92 21.50
C ASN A 145 21.46 10.71 20.41
N TRP A 146 21.95 11.76 19.75
CA TRP A 146 23.15 11.68 18.90
C TRP A 146 24.44 11.67 19.74
N ARG A 147 24.45 12.32 20.91
CA ARG A 147 25.58 12.27 21.84
C ARG A 147 25.66 10.92 22.53
N ARG A 148 26.85 10.59 23.06
CA ARG A 148 27.03 9.38 23.85
C ARG A 148 26.20 9.47 25.13
N HIS A 149 25.41 8.44 25.37
CA HIS A 149 24.51 8.37 26.51
C HIS A 149 24.37 6.94 27.04
N HIS A 150 24.06 6.83 28.33
CA HIS A 150 23.76 5.59 29.02
C HIS A 150 22.76 5.86 30.16
N VAL A 151 22.23 4.79 30.73
CA VAL A 151 21.34 4.89 31.90
C VAL A 151 21.62 3.75 32.86
N GLU A 152 21.59 4.07 34.14
CA GLU A 152 21.80 3.12 35.23
C GLU A 152 20.57 3.13 36.15
N ASN A 153 20.06 1.94 36.47
CA ASN A 153 19.08 1.77 37.53
C ASN A 153 19.77 1.27 38.80
N GLY A 154 20.31 2.19 39.59
CA GLY A 154 20.94 1.87 40.89
C GLY A 154 19.93 1.60 42.02
N SER A 155 18.63 1.52 41.71
CA SER A 155 17.58 1.36 42.72
C SER A 155 17.21 -0.11 42.97
N ASP A 156 16.37 -0.32 43.99
CA ASP A 156 15.80 -1.61 44.37
C ASP A 156 14.49 -1.96 43.64
N VAL A 157 14.01 -1.07 42.76
CA VAL A 157 12.75 -1.25 41.99
C VAL A 157 13.02 -1.25 40.49
N GLU A 158 12.06 -1.80 39.74
CA GLU A 158 12.06 -1.67 38.28
C GLU A 158 11.83 -0.21 37.87
N ARG A 159 12.56 0.25 36.86
CA ARG A 159 12.38 1.56 36.26
C ARG A 159 11.53 1.42 35.01
N ILE A 160 10.41 2.15 34.92
CA ILE A 160 9.52 2.15 33.75
C ILE A 160 9.34 3.59 33.24
N HIS A 161 9.79 3.85 32.01
CA HIS A 161 9.52 5.11 31.30
C HIS A 161 8.68 4.83 30.07
N LEU A 162 7.68 5.67 29.81
CA LEU A 162 7.14 5.82 28.46
C LEU A 162 8.18 6.51 27.59
N VAL A 163 8.49 5.93 26.44
CA VAL A 163 9.29 6.54 25.39
C VAL A 163 8.46 6.69 24.13
N ALA A 164 8.60 7.82 23.43
CA ALA A 164 7.88 8.06 22.19
C ALA A 164 8.73 8.92 21.24
N ASP A 165 8.90 8.48 20.00
CA ASP A 165 9.71 9.16 19.00
C ASP A 165 8.81 10.08 18.13
N THR A 166 9.22 11.32 17.89
CA THR A 166 8.52 12.27 17.01
C THR A 166 9.49 13.21 16.30
N SER A 167 9.12 13.72 15.12
CA SER A 167 9.81 14.86 14.49
C SER A 167 9.45 16.21 15.12
N GLY A 168 8.33 16.27 15.84
CA GLY A 168 7.80 17.47 16.46
C GLY A 168 7.17 18.46 15.47
N THR A 169 6.29 19.31 16.00
CA THR A 169 5.77 20.50 15.31
C THR A 169 6.56 21.74 15.73
N ALA A 170 6.40 22.87 15.04
CA ALA A 170 6.98 24.13 15.47
C ALA A 170 6.56 24.50 16.92
N SER A 171 5.29 24.29 17.27
CA SER A 171 4.78 24.54 18.63
C SER A 171 5.40 23.60 19.66
N PHE A 172 5.60 22.32 19.32
CA PHE A 172 6.31 21.38 20.20
C PHE A 172 7.74 21.85 20.48
N TRP A 173 8.47 22.29 19.44
CA TRP A 173 9.86 22.73 19.62
C TRP A 173 9.98 24.04 20.40
N GLN A 174 9.05 24.98 20.22
CA GLN A 174 8.96 26.19 21.05
C GLN A 174 8.66 25.84 22.51
N PHE A 175 7.77 24.85 22.73
CA PHE A 175 7.43 24.38 24.06
C PHE A 175 8.60 23.63 24.74
N ALA A 176 9.30 22.76 24.03
CA ALA A 176 10.33 21.89 24.59
C ALA A 176 11.69 22.60 24.78
N CYS A 177 12.05 23.50 23.86
CA CYS A 177 13.35 24.17 23.87
C CYS A 177 13.27 25.67 24.23
N GLY A 178 12.07 26.21 24.45
CA GLY A 178 11.85 27.58 24.88
C GLY A 178 12.25 27.82 26.35
N GLU A 179 12.11 29.07 26.78
CA GLU A 179 12.32 29.41 28.19
C GLU A 179 11.20 28.78 29.04
N ALA A 180 11.58 27.86 29.93
CA ALA A 180 10.63 27.19 30.80
C ALA A 180 10.09 28.19 31.85
N PRO A 181 8.76 28.29 32.03
CA PRO A 181 8.21 29.10 33.12
C PRO A 181 8.60 28.49 34.48
N PRO A 182 8.48 29.25 35.59
CA PRO A 182 8.65 28.71 36.93
C PRO A 182 7.81 27.46 37.14
N ARG A 183 8.35 26.45 37.84
CA ARG A 183 7.71 25.13 37.99
C ARG A 183 6.27 25.18 38.52
N ALA A 184 5.96 26.16 39.36
CA ALA A 184 4.60 26.39 39.88
C ALA A 184 3.55 26.69 38.79
N HIS A 185 3.97 27.12 37.60
CA HIS A 185 3.10 27.43 36.47
C HIS A 185 3.03 26.29 35.43
N TRP A 186 3.65 25.15 35.70
CA TRP A 186 3.62 24.03 34.76
C TRP A 186 2.23 23.42 34.70
N ARG A 187 1.76 23.17 33.48
CA ARG A 187 0.47 22.54 33.25
C ARG A 187 0.52 21.10 33.75
N THR A 188 -0.45 20.71 34.57
CA THR A 188 -0.69 19.30 34.88
C THR A 188 -1.80 18.78 33.98
N VAL A 189 -1.55 17.72 33.22
CA VAL A 189 -2.54 17.06 32.38
C VAL A 189 -3.22 15.99 33.22
N GLY A 190 -4.45 16.21 33.67
CA GLY A 190 -5.24 15.20 34.40
C GLY A 190 -5.94 14.21 33.48
N TRP A 191 -6.47 13.10 34.03
CA TRP A 191 -7.31 12.17 33.27
C TRP A 191 -8.69 12.76 33.01
N GLU A 192 -9.10 12.80 31.74
CA GLU A 192 -10.41 13.31 31.32
C GLU A 192 -11.16 12.19 30.56
N PRO A 193 -12.06 11.44 31.21
CA PRO A 193 -12.70 10.26 30.63
C PRO A 193 -13.50 10.53 29.35
N GLU A 194 -14.03 11.74 29.22
CA GLU A 194 -14.84 12.17 28.07
C GLU A 194 -14.01 12.85 26.98
N ALA A 195 -12.71 13.07 27.20
CA ALA A 195 -11.85 13.73 26.23
C ALA A 195 -11.72 12.86 24.97
N ARG A 196 -12.23 13.37 23.85
CA ARG A 196 -12.02 12.77 22.52
C ARG A 196 -10.64 13.16 22.00
N SER A 197 -9.60 12.56 22.57
CA SER A 197 -8.21 12.84 22.17
C SER A 197 -7.85 12.06 20.91
N GLN A 198 -7.61 12.76 19.81
CA GLN A 198 -7.14 12.15 18.57
C GLN A 198 -5.64 11.89 18.65
N LEU A 199 -5.24 10.63 18.72
CA LEU A 199 -3.83 10.23 18.62
C LEU A 199 -3.40 10.27 17.15
N LEU A 200 -2.33 11.02 16.86
CA LEU A 200 -1.75 11.12 15.53
C LEU A 200 -0.50 10.24 15.44
N THR A 201 -0.41 9.43 14.40
CA THR A 201 0.74 8.53 14.17
C THR A 201 1.29 8.67 12.76
N GLU A 202 2.57 8.37 12.59
CA GLU A 202 3.25 8.49 11.29
C GLU A 202 2.63 7.56 10.25
N GLY A 203 2.27 8.15 9.10
CA GLY A 203 1.78 7.43 7.94
C GLY A 203 2.93 6.84 7.11
N ASP A 204 2.66 5.73 6.42
CA ASP A 204 3.65 5.10 5.56
C ASP A 204 3.82 5.84 4.23
N GLN A 205 5.00 6.41 4.05
CA GLN A 205 5.39 7.17 2.86
C GLN A 205 6.89 7.01 2.59
N ARG A 206 7.45 5.79 2.70
CA ARG A 206 8.82 5.61 2.20
C ARG A 206 8.79 5.55 0.67
N THR A 207 9.51 6.46 0.04
CA THR A 207 9.75 6.40 -1.40
C THR A 207 10.61 5.16 -1.72
N PRO A 208 10.28 4.34 -2.74
CA PRO A 208 11.05 3.14 -3.07
C PRO A 208 12.56 3.38 -3.26
N VAL A 209 12.89 4.55 -3.78
CA VAL A 209 14.24 5.10 -3.85
C VAL A 209 14.27 6.44 -3.11
N MET A 210 15.24 6.63 -2.22
CA MET A 210 15.40 7.88 -1.46
C MET A 210 15.63 9.07 -2.42
N PRO A 211 14.86 10.17 -2.30
CA PRO A 211 15.02 11.34 -3.15
C PRO A 211 16.43 11.96 -3.06
N PRO A 212 16.95 12.53 -4.16
CA PRO A 212 18.33 13.01 -4.21
C PRO A 212 18.62 14.16 -3.23
N ALA A 213 17.62 14.97 -2.89
CA ALA A 213 17.76 16.03 -1.90
C ALA A 213 17.97 15.49 -0.47
N GLU A 214 17.29 14.39 -0.12
CA GLU A 214 17.43 13.75 1.18
C GLU A 214 18.79 13.04 1.29
N VAL A 215 19.23 12.36 0.23
CA VAL A 215 20.59 11.77 0.19
C VAL A 215 21.66 12.85 0.38
N GLN A 216 21.55 13.99 -0.31
CA GLN A 216 22.48 15.12 -0.15
C GLN A 216 22.52 15.60 1.30
N LEU A 217 21.36 15.79 1.94
CA LEU A 217 21.25 16.25 3.32
C LEU A 217 21.96 15.31 4.29
N LEU A 218 21.71 14.01 4.19
CA LEU A 218 22.33 13.01 5.07
C LEU A 218 23.84 12.89 4.83
N VAL A 219 24.27 12.99 3.58
CA VAL A 219 25.69 12.95 3.22
C VAL A 219 26.43 14.18 3.73
N ASP A 220 25.86 15.38 3.58
CA ASP A 220 26.49 16.61 4.07
C ASP A 220 26.57 16.64 5.61
N ASP A 221 25.53 16.15 6.29
CA ASP A 221 25.52 15.94 7.75
C ASP A 221 26.70 15.05 8.19
N LEU A 222 26.87 13.89 7.56
CA LEU A 222 27.97 12.97 7.82
C LEU A 222 29.33 13.63 7.56
N ARG A 223 29.48 14.30 6.41
CA ARG A 223 30.73 14.96 6.01
C ARG A 223 31.15 16.08 6.96
N ALA A 224 30.19 16.79 7.54
CA ALA A 224 30.45 17.86 8.51
C ALA A 224 30.97 17.31 9.86
N GLU A 225 30.67 16.07 10.21
CA GLU A 225 31.07 15.41 11.46
C GLU A 225 32.40 14.66 11.39
N LEU A 226 32.92 14.38 10.19
CA LEU A 226 34.14 13.58 10.01
C LEU A 226 35.37 14.19 10.69
N VAL A 227 36.00 13.38 11.55
CA VAL A 227 37.33 13.60 12.12
C VAL A 227 38.12 12.29 12.11
N VAL A 228 39.44 12.38 12.27
CA VAL A 228 40.29 11.21 12.51
C VAL A 228 40.18 10.86 13.99
N ALA A 229 39.97 9.57 14.31
CA ALA A 229 40.04 9.10 15.68
C ALA A 229 41.42 9.45 16.25
N GLU A 230 41.46 10.10 17.41
CA GLU A 230 42.73 10.44 18.05
C GLU A 230 43.45 9.15 18.43
N ALA A 231 44.63 8.91 17.83
CA ALA A 231 45.55 7.93 18.37
C ALA A 231 46.03 8.43 19.74
N ALA A 232 46.21 7.52 20.70
CA ALA A 232 46.89 7.81 21.96
C ALA A 232 48.31 8.35 21.65
N GLY A 233 48.46 9.68 21.52
CA GLY A 233 49.70 10.29 21.04
C GLY A 233 49.60 11.59 20.21
N GLY A 234 48.41 12.16 19.96
CA GLY A 234 48.24 13.59 19.64
C GLY A 234 48.75 14.13 18.28
N ALA A 235 49.39 13.33 17.44
CA ALA A 235 49.82 13.77 16.11
C ALA A 235 48.74 13.48 15.05
N ARG A 236 48.18 14.53 14.43
CA ARG A 236 47.39 14.40 13.19
C ARG A 236 48.33 13.93 12.08
N SER A 237 48.26 12.66 11.68
CA SER A 237 49.05 12.18 10.55
C SER A 237 48.52 12.82 9.24
N ALA A 238 49.42 13.27 8.37
CA ALA A 238 49.06 13.80 7.04
C ALA A 238 48.19 12.81 6.23
N ASP A 239 48.40 11.53 6.50
CA ASP A 239 47.66 10.38 5.97
C ASP A 239 46.17 10.39 6.37
N GLY A 240 45.84 10.74 7.63
CA GLY A 240 44.45 10.85 8.08
C GLY A 240 43.68 12.01 7.42
N GLN A 241 44.34 13.15 7.21
CA GLN A 241 43.73 14.29 6.51
C GLN A 241 43.48 13.97 5.03
N HIS A 242 44.40 13.22 4.40
CA HIS A 242 44.24 12.74 3.04
C HIS A 242 43.06 11.75 2.91
N ARG A 243 42.89 10.83 3.87
CA ARG A 243 41.70 9.95 3.93
C ARG A 243 40.39 10.73 4.05
N ILE A 244 40.32 11.73 4.93
CA ILE A 244 39.13 12.59 5.05
C ILE A 244 38.79 13.25 3.70
N ALA A 245 39.78 13.82 3.02
CA ALA A 245 39.57 14.48 1.73
C ALA A 245 39.04 13.49 0.68
N ARG A 246 39.63 12.30 0.58
CA ARG A 246 39.20 11.25 -0.36
C ARG A 246 37.81 10.71 -0.03
N PHE A 247 37.50 10.50 1.24
CA PHE A 247 36.17 10.06 1.68
C PHE A 247 35.12 11.12 1.34
N LYS A 248 35.40 12.40 1.61
CA LYS A 248 34.51 13.52 1.26
C LYS A 248 34.27 13.60 -0.24
N LEU A 249 35.30 13.45 -1.05
CA LEU A 249 35.18 13.45 -2.51
C LEU A 249 34.32 12.28 -3.00
N LEU A 250 34.54 11.06 -2.47
CA LEU A 250 33.72 9.89 -2.80
C LEU A 250 32.24 10.13 -2.49
N MET A 251 31.94 10.74 -1.34
CA MET A 251 30.57 11.07 -0.96
C MET A 251 29.94 12.13 -1.88
N GLU A 252 30.71 13.14 -2.32
CA GLU A 252 30.24 14.12 -3.29
C GLU A 252 29.92 13.47 -4.65
N SER A 253 30.82 12.64 -5.16
CA SER A 253 30.60 11.89 -6.40
C SER A 253 29.36 11.01 -6.31
N PHE A 254 29.19 10.28 -5.20
CA PHE A 254 28.01 9.46 -4.96
C PHE A 254 26.71 10.27 -5.08
N VAL A 255 26.63 11.45 -4.46
CA VAL A 255 25.42 12.27 -4.52
C VAL A 255 25.15 12.77 -5.94
N GLN A 256 26.20 13.13 -6.70
CA GLN A 256 26.07 13.54 -8.10
C GLN A 256 25.52 12.40 -8.97
N ASP A 257 26.07 11.19 -8.82
CA ASP A 257 25.64 10.01 -9.56
C ASP A 257 24.22 9.57 -9.17
N TRP A 258 23.90 9.61 -7.87
CA TRP A 258 22.56 9.30 -7.38
C TRP A 258 21.51 10.26 -7.96
N ARG A 259 21.86 11.55 -8.06
CA ARG A 259 21.01 12.57 -8.70
C ARG A 259 20.79 12.28 -10.18
N GLN A 260 21.80 11.85 -10.91
CA GLN A 260 21.67 11.45 -12.32
C GLN A 260 20.75 10.23 -12.46
N LEU A 261 20.93 9.19 -11.64
CA LEU A 261 20.05 8.02 -11.65
C LEU A 261 18.60 8.39 -11.31
N CYS A 262 18.37 9.24 -10.32
CA CYS A 262 17.03 9.74 -9.99
C CYS A 262 16.42 10.56 -11.14
N ALA A 263 17.20 11.38 -11.85
CA ALA A 263 16.71 12.15 -13.00
C ALA A 263 16.31 11.24 -14.17
N LEU A 264 17.08 10.17 -14.41
CA LEU A 264 16.82 9.20 -15.47
C LEU A 264 15.63 8.27 -15.15
N HIS A 265 15.61 7.72 -13.93
CA HIS A 265 14.71 6.65 -13.55
C HIS A 265 13.64 7.05 -12.53
N GLY A 266 13.55 8.32 -12.13
CA GLY A 266 12.66 8.72 -11.05
C GLY A 266 12.99 8.00 -9.74
N THR A 267 12.06 8.06 -8.78
CA THR A 267 12.21 7.46 -7.45
C THR A 267 11.18 6.36 -7.14
N ASP A 268 10.42 5.93 -8.16
CA ASP A 268 9.32 4.96 -8.04
C ASP A 268 9.76 3.50 -7.89
N GLY A 269 11.06 3.22 -7.99
CA GLY A 269 11.64 1.88 -7.85
C GLY A 269 11.84 1.12 -9.16
N ARG A 270 11.47 1.66 -10.33
CA ARG A 270 11.53 0.95 -11.63
C ARG A 270 12.92 0.48 -12.06
N ALA A 271 13.98 1.17 -11.61
CA ALA A 271 15.37 0.84 -11.90
C ALA A 271 16.14 0.38 -10.65
N ARG A 272 15.46 -0.35 -9.74
CA ARG A 272 16.03 -0.85 -8.48
C ARG A 272 17.44 -1.46 -8.63
N PRO A 273 17.74 -2.31 -9.64
CA PRO A 273 19.08 -2.89 -9.80
C PRO A 273 20.19 -1.86 -9.99
N ASP A 274 19.92 -0.75 -10.69
CA ASP A 274 20.92 0.29 -10.96
C ASP A 274 21.22 1.13 -9.72
N PHE A 275 20.19 1.45 -8.93
CA PHE A 275 20.37 2.10 -7.63
C PHE A 275 21.11 1.21 -6.63
N LEU A 276 20.79 -0.08 -6.57
CA LEU A 276 21.50 -1.03 -5.71
C LEU A 276 22.97 -1.19 -6.11
N ARG A 277 23.26 -1.19 -7.43
CA ARG A 277 24.63 -1.25 -7.94
C ARG A 277 25.45 -0.05 -7.50
N LEU A 278 24.91 1.17 -7.61
CA LEU A 278 25.59 2.38 -7.15
C LEU A 278 25.79 2.38 -5.63
N ALA A 279 24.77 1.99 -4.85
CA ALA A 279 24.88 1.87 -3.40
C ALA A 279 25.96 0.85 -2.98
N GLY A 280 26.04 -0.29 -3.68
CA GLY A 280 27.06 -1.31 -3.48
C GLY A 280 28.47 -0.80 -3.80
N ALA A 281 28.66 -0.15 -4.95
CA ALA A 281 29.95 0.40 -5.35
C ALA A 281 30.49 1.43 -4.34
N VAL A 282 29.61 2.30 -3.82
CA VAL A 282 30.00 3.29 -2.82
C VAL A 282 30.33 2.64 -1.48
N ARG A 283 29.59 1.61 -1.07
CA ARG A 283 29.91 0.82 0.14
C ARG A 283 31.32 0.25 0.06
N GLU A 284 31.66 -0.39 -1.05
CA GLU A 284 32.98 -1.01 -1.27
C GLU A 284 34.10 0.03 -1.30
N ALA A 285 33.90 1.14 -2.02
CA ALA A 285 34.89 2.22 -2.11
C ALA A 285 35.09 2.98 -0.78
N ALA A 286 34.04 3.10 0.03
CA ALA A 286 34.09 3.81 1.31
C ALA A 286 34.83 3.02 2.40
N ALA A 287 34.75 1.69 2.39
CA ALA A 287 35.31 0.83 3.44
C ALA A 287 36.79 1.10 3.76
N PRO A 288 37.73 1.10 2.79
CA PRO A 288 39.15 1.38 3.09
C PRO A 288 39.43 2.84 3.40
N LEU A 289 38.57 3.77 2.96
CA LEU A 289 38.73 5.21 3.23
C LEU A 289 38.23 5.60 4.62
N ALA A 290 37.29 4.84 5.18
CA ALA A 290 36.67 5.11 6.46
C ALA A 290 37.50 4.62 7.66
N GLU A 291 38.61 3.92 7.43
CA GLU A 291 39.46 3.40 8.50
C GLU A 291 40.02 4.53 9.37
N GLY A 292 39.76 4.44 10.67
CA GLY A 292 40.12 5.47 11.64
C GLY A 292 39.32 6.77 11.52
N LEU A 293 38.27 6.82 10.69
CA LEU A 293 37.37 7.97 10.61
C LEU A 293 36.15 7.78 11.52
N VAL A 294 35.86 8.81 12.31
CA VAL A 294 34.78 8.81 13.29
C VAL A 294 33.99 10.11 13.22
N MET A 295 32.79 10.09 13.80
CA MET A 295 31.99 11.30 14.00
C MET A 295 32.49 12.05 15.22
N ARG A 296 32.73 13.36 15.07
CA ARG A 296 33.26 14.25 16.11
C ARG A 296 32.47 14.18 17.41
N THR A 297 31.13 14.18 17.32
CA THR A 297 30.27 14.33 18.50
C THR A 297 30.17 13.07 19.36
N ASN A 298 30.23 11.88 18.75
CA ASN A 298 29.93 10.63 19.46
C ASN A 298 30.95 9.50 19.25
N ASN A 299 32.01 9.77 18.49
CA ASN A 299 33.07 8.83 18.16
C ASN A 299 32.59 7.58 17.42
N ALA A 300 31.37 7.59 16.85
CA ALA A 300 30.88 6.48 16.05
C ALA A 300 31.67 6.37 14.74
N SER A 301 31.95 5.14 14.29
CA SER A 301 32.63 4.90 13.01
C SER A 301 31.88 5.56 11.86
N ALA A 302 32.61 6.29 11.01
CA ALA A 302 32.04 6.91 9.81
C ALA A 302 31.38 5.89 8.88
N LEU A 303 31.99 4.70 8.74
CA LEU A 303 31.43 3.62 7.93
C LEU A 303 30.12 3.10 8.52
N LEU A 304 30.08 2.94 9.85
CA LEU A 304 28.87 2.47 10.54
C LEU A 304 27.73 3.48 10.41
N VAL A 305 28.02 4.78 10.50
CA VAL A 305 27.02 5.83 10.27
C VAL A 305 26.57 5.85 8.81
N LEU A 306 27.50 5.78 7.84
CA LEU A 306 27.16 5.68 6.42
C LEU A 306 26.19 4.50 6.17
N GLU A 307 26.48 3.34 6.73
CA GLU A 307 25.64 2.16 6.58
C GLU A 307 24.26 2.33 7.24
N LYS A 308 24.22 2.64 8.54
CA LYS A 308 22.98 2.67 9.35
C LYS A 308 22.10 3.90 9.12
N ARG A 309 22.65 5.00 8.59
CA ARG A 309 21.92 6.24 8.35
C ARG A 309 21.57 6.45 6.88
N ILE A 310 22.37 5.94 5.96
CA ILE A 310 22.24 6.24 4.53
C ILE A 310 22.00 4.96 3.74
N LEU A 311 23.00 4.09 3.62
CA LEU A 311 22.98 2.99 2.64
C LEU A 311 21.82 2.00 2.84
N GLN A 312 21.50 1.65 4.09
CA GLN A 312 20.36 0.76 4.41
C GLN A 312 18.99 1.36 4.03
N TYR A 313 18.93 2.68 3.83
CA TYR A 313 17.70 3.42 3.58
C TYR A 313 17.60 4.00 2.16
N LEU A 314 18.65 3.89 1.34
CA LEU A 314 18.68 4.41 -0.03
C LEU A 314 17.65 3.76 -0.95
N VAL A 315 17.58 2.43 -0.91
CA VAL A 315 16.64 1.63 -1.69
C VAL A 315 15.87 0.78 -0.71
N ALA A 316 14.56 0.76 -0.82
CA ALA A 316 13.76 -0.09 0.03
C ALA A 316 13.78 -1.54 -0.48
N ASP A 317 13.88 -2.49 0.47
CA ASP A 317 13.72 -3.92 0.20
C ASP A 317 12.28 -4.16 -0.26
N ASP A 318 12.11 -5.00 -1.30
CA ASP A 318 10.88 -5.18 -2.09
C ASP A 318 9.69 -4.44 -1.52
N VAL A 319 9.56 -3.19 -1.96
CA VAL A 319 8.46 -2.32 -1.55
C VAL A 319 7.22 -2.91 -2.18
N ALA A 320 6.48 -3.67 -1.39
CA ALA A 320 5.04 -3.63 -1.48
C ALA A 320 4.65 -2.15 -1.60
N PRO A 321 3.94 -1.73 -2.67
CA PRO A 321 3.59 -0.32 -2.87
C PRO A 321 2.93 0.22 -1.60
N PRO A 322 3.06 1.53 -1.31
CA PRO A 322 2.73 2.11 0.00
C PRO A 322 1.32 1.67 0.45
N PRO A 323 1.09 1.35 1.74
CA PRO A 323 -0.24 1.14 2.27
C PRO A 323 -0.98 2.48 2.23
N ARG A 324 -1.64 2.74 1.11
CA ARG A 324 -2.55 3.86 0.93
C ARG A 324 -3.84 3.55 1.67
N ALA A 325 -4.07 4.31 2.74
CA ALA A 325 -5.26 4.34 3.58
C ALA A 325 -5.65 2.97 4.15
N ARG A 326 -5.91 2.91 5.47
CA ARG A 326 -6.82 1.88 5.97
C ARG A 326 -8.15 2.13 5.28
N VAL A 327 -8.35 1.38 4.20
CA VAL A 327 -9.67 1.17 3.62
C VAL A 327 -10.49 0.61 4.77
N SER A 328 -11.61 1.28 5.08
CA SER A 328 -12.50 0.86 6.15
C SER A 328 -12.77 -0.64 6.02
N SER A 329 -13.05 -1.32 7.14
CA SER A 329 -13.50 -2.72 7.14
C SER A 329 -14.56 -3.02 6.07
N GLY A 330 -15.35 -2.01 5.69
CA GLY A 330 -16.31 -2.02 4.60
C GLY A 330 -15.78 -2.20 3.18
N VAL A 331 -14.56 -1.78 2.87
CA VAL A 331 -14.01 -1.88 1.50
C VAL A 331 -13.23 -3.18 1.29
N ALA A 332 -12.59 -3.72 2.33
CA ALA A 332 -12.12 -5.11 2.28
C ALA A 332 -13.29 -6.07 2.06
N ARG A 333 -14.43 -5.81 2.72
CA ARG A 333 -15.71 -6.49 2.49
C ARG A 333 -16.30 -6.29 1.09
N ALA A 334 -15.99 -5.19 0.41
CA ALA A 334 -16.52 -4.96 -0.93
C ALA A 334 -15.90 -5.89 -2.00
N LEU A 335 -14.74 -6.48 -1.70
CA LEU A 335 -14.15 -7.57 -2.50
C LEU A 335 -14.53 -8.96 -1.98
N GLU A 336 -15.41 -9.05 -0.99
CA GLU A 336 -16.14 -10.28 -0.68
C GLU A 336 -17.32 -10.38 -1.65
N LYS A 337 -17.46 -11.53 -2.29
CA LYS A 337 -18.48 -11.87 -3.28
C LYS A 337 -18.60 -10.87 -4.44
N PRO A 338 -17.50 -10.48 -5.11
CA PRO A 338 -17.58 -9.58 -6.25
C PRO A 338 -18.38 -10.22 -7.40
N VAL A 339 -19.15 -9.40 -8.12
CA VAL A 339 -20.00 -9.79 -9.24
C VAL A 339 -19.36 -9.34 -10.55
N PHE A 340 -19.03 -10.29 -11.41
CA PHE A 340 -18.47 -10.04 -12.74
C PHE A 340 -19.52 -10.28 -13.82
N ILE A 341 -19.77 -9.27 -14.66
CA ILE A 341 -20.58 -9.46 -15.87
C ILE A 341 -19.67 -9.98 -16.98
N ILE A 342 -19.94 -11.21 -17.40
CA ILE A 342 -19.23 -11.90 -18.46
C ILE A 342 -20.07 -11.88 -19.74
N ALA A 343 -19.50 -11.44 -20.85
CA ALA A 343 -20.17 -11.45 -22.14
C ALA A 343 -19.16 -11.38 -23.29
N ALA A 344 -19.53 -11.91 -24.45
CA ALA A 344 -18.81 -11.58 -25.68
C ALA A 344 -18.84 -10.06 -25.93
N PRO A 345 -17.81 -9.47 -26.56
CA PRO A 345 -17.82 -8.06 -26.91
C PRO A 345 -19.08 -7.70 -27.69
N ARG A 346 -19.64 -6.52 -27.44
CA ARG A 346 -20.83 -6.00 -28.15
C ARG A 346 -22.14 -6.79 -27.88
N SER A 347 -22.20 -7.61 -26.84
CA SER A 347 -23.43 -8.31 -26.41
C SER A 347 -24.44 -7.44 -25.65
N GLY A 348 -24.10 -6.18 -25.35
CA GLY A 348 -24.94 -5.31 -24.50
C GLY A 348 -24.52 -5.27 -23.02
N SER A 349 -23.35 -5.80 -22.66
CA SER A 349 -22.85 -5.87 -21.29
C SER A 349 -22.65 -4.49 -20.64
N THR A 350 -22.36 -3.45 -21.42
CA THR A 350 -22.34 -2.06 -20.92
C THR A 350 -23.72 -1.61 -20.46
N LEU A 351 -24.79 -1.92 -21.21
CA LEU A 351 -26.15 -1.54 -20.82
C LEU A 351 -26.58 -2.24 -19.53
N LEU A 352 -26.27 -3.54 -19.42
CA LEU A 352 -26.53 -4.30 -18.20
C LEU A 352 -25.74 -3.75 -17.01
N TYR A 353 -24.44 -3.50 -17.19
CA TYR A 353 -23.59 -2.88 -16.17
C TYR A 353 -24.12 -1.53 -15.72
N GLU A 354 -24.44 -0.61 -16.64
CA GLU A 354 -24.96 0.72 -16.29
C GLU A 354 -26.32 0.68 -15.61
N THR A 355 -27.11 -0.36 -15.89
CA THR A 355 -28.40 -0.59 -15.24
C THR A 355 -28.22 -1.06 -13.80
N LEU A 356 -27.31 -2.01 -13.56
CA LEU A 356 -27.02 -2.51 -12.21
C LEU A 356 -26.19 -1.53 -11.37
N ALA A 357 -25.28 -0.78 -11.99
CA ALA A 357 -24.38 0.16 -11.33
C ALA A 357 -25.04 1.45 -10.84
N CYS A 358 -26.36 1.64 -11.04
CA CYS A 358 -27.06 2.84 -10.57
C CYS A 358 -27.40 2.81 -9.07
N THR A 359 -27.41 1.63 -8.45
CA THR A 359 -27.75 1.46 -7.02
C THR A 359 -26.52 1.59 -6.13
N PRO A 360 -26.64 2.18 -4.92
CA PRO A 360 -25.61 2.10 -3.88
C PRO A 360 -25.36 0.67 -3.36
N GLY A 361 -26.19 -0.31 -3.75
CA GLY A 361 -25.99 -1.73 -3.45
C GLY A 361 -24.79 -2.36 -4.15
N PHE A 362 -24.16 -1.67 -5.11
CA PHE A 362 -22.88 -2.08 -5.70
C PHE A 362 -21.81 -1.00 -5.57
N ASN A 363 -20.59 -1.45 -5.30
CA ASN A 363 -19.39 -0.70 -5.62
C ASN A 363 -18.93 -1.00 -7.05
N THR A 364 -18.16 -0.13 -7.67
CA THR A 364 -17.72 -0.27 -9.07
C THR A 364 -16.32 0.31 -9.30
N PHE A 365 -15.80 0.17 -10.51
CA PHE A 365 -14.65 0.93 -11.01
C PHE A 365 -15.04 2.08 -11.94
N GLY A 366 -16.33 2.40 -12.07
CA GLY A 366 -16.85 3.48 -12.92
C GLY A 366 -16.86 3.21 -14.43
N GLY A 367 -16.40 2.03 -14.86
CA GLY A 367 -16.32 1.61 -16.26
C GLY A 367 -15.58 0.29 -16.43
N GLU A 368 -15.12 0.03 -17.65
CA GLU A 368 -14.30 -1.16 -17.95
C GLU A 368 -12.92 -1.03 -17.30
N ALA A 369 -12.57 -2.00 -16.45
CA ALA A 369 -11.30 -2.04 -15.74
C ALA A 369 -10.27 -2.91 -16.47
N HIS A 370 -9.92 -2.56 -17.72
CA HIS A 370 -8.86 -3.25 -18.46
C HIS A 370 -7.55 -3.33 -17.66
N TRP A 371 -7.24 -2.26 -16.93
CA TRP A 371 -6.09 -2.16 -16.03
C TRP A 371 -6.04 -3.26 -14.96
N LEU A 372 -7.18 -3.85 -14.57
CA LEU A 372 -7.23 -4.82 -13.46
C LEU A 372 -6.34 -6.03 -13.69
N ILE A 373 -6.30 -6.49 -14.95
CA ILE A 373 -5.46 -7.60 -15.37
C ILE A 373 -4.31 -7.10 -16.25
N GLU A 374 -4.59 -6.14 -17.14
CA GLU A 374 -3.58 -5.68 -18.09
C GLU A 374 -2.50 -4.82 -17.43
N ASP A 375 -2.62 -4.30 -16.20
CA ASP A 375 -1.49 -3.60 -15.56
C ASP A 375 -0.33 -4.57 -15.25
N HIS A 376 -0.59 -5.88 -15.16
CA HIS A 376 0.43 -6.91 -14.94
C HIS A 376 1.11 -7.31 -16.27
N PRO A 377 2.40 -6.99 -16.49
CA PRO A 377 3.06 -7.28 -17.76
C PRO A 377 3.11 -8.77 -18.10
N ALA A 378 3.22 -9.63 -17.09
CA ALA A 378 3.24 -11.09 -17.24
C ALA A 378 1.91 -11.68 -17.75
N LEU A 379 0.80 -10.95 -17.64
CA LEU A 379 -0.54 -11.40 -18.05
C LEU A 379 -0.98 -10.84 -19.41
N ARG A 380 -0.14 -10.02 -20.05
CA ARG A 380 -0.43 -9.40 -21.34
C ARG A 380 -0.12 -10.37 -22.49
N PRO A 381 -0.92 -10.37 -23.57
CA PRO A 381 -0.53 -11.05 -24.81
C PRO A 381 0.87 -10.60 -25.25
N GLY A 382 1.77 -11.57 -25.48
CA GLY A 382 3.18 -11.34 -25.82
C GLY A 382 4.15 -11.59 -24.66
N ALA A 383 3.66 -11.77 -23.42
CA ALA A 383 4.49 -12.25 -22.32
C ALA A 383 4.86 -13.74 -22.49
N PRO A 384 5.94 -14.23 -21.86
CA PRO A 384 6.28 -15.65 -21.90
C PRO A 384 5.10 -16.51 -21.44
N GLY A 385 4.62 -17.40 -22.31
CA GLY A 385 3.47 -18.29 -22.03
C GLY A 385 2.09 -17.68 -22.24
N VAL A 386 1.98 -16.40 -22.63
CA VAL A 386 0.68 -15.72 -22.84
C VAL A 386 0.55 -15.22 -24.28
N ASP A 387 -0.31 -15.87 -25.05
CA ASP A 387 -0.48 -15.61 -26.49
C ASP A 387 -1.71 -14.76 -26.85
N SER A 388 -2.67 -14.68 -25.93
CA SER A 388 -4.01 -14.13 -26.13
C SER A 388 -4.57 -13.58 -24.82
N ASN A 389 -5.82 -13.14 -24.80
CA ASN A 389 -6.48 -12.72 -23.56
C ASN A 389 -6.93 -13.89 -22.68
N ARG A 390 -6.77 -15.15 -23.13
CA ARG A 390 -7.05 -16.33 -22.31
C ARG A 390 -6.04 -16.39 -21.16
N LEU A 391 -6.57 -16.45 -19.95
CA LEU A 391 -5.80 -16.71 -18.73
C LEU A 391 -6.56 -17.72 -17.88
N THR A 392 -5.83 -18.58 -17.19
CA THR A 392 -6.34 -19.69 -16.40
C THR A 392 -5.88 -19.58 -14.95
N ALA A 393 -6.19 -20.59 -14.13
CA ALA A 393 -5.75 -20.64 -12.75
C ALA A 393 -4.21 -20.73 -12.62
N SER A 394 -3.50 -21.28 -13.61
CA SER A 394 -2.03 -21.37 -13.55
C SER A 394 -1.33 -20.02 -13.64
N ASP A 395 -2.00 -19.02 -14.20
CA ASP A 395 -1.47 -17.66 -14.33
C ASP A 395 -1.64 -16.85 -13.04
N ALA A 396 -2.30 -17.43 -12.03
CA ALA A 396 -2.66 -16.80 -10.77
C ALA A 396 -1.63 -17.09 -9.66
N THR A 397 -0.41 -16.57 -9.77
CA THR A 397 0.55 -16.70 -8.65
C THR A 397 0.05 -15.94 -7.42
N VAL A 398 0.59 -16.27 -6.24
CA VAL A 398 0.22 -15.60 -4.98
C VAL A 398 0.43 -14.08 -5.08
N GLU A 399 1.53 -13.68 -5.70
CA GLU A 399 1.93 -12.29 -5.91
C GLU A 399 0.97 -11.58 -6.88
N ILE A 400 0.62 -12.23 -8.00
CA ILE A 400 -0.33 -11.70 -8.98
C ILE A 400 -1.72 -11.53 -8.34
N CYS A 401 -2.18 -12.53 -7.58
CA CYS A 401 -3.46 -12.45 -6.88
C CYS A 401 -3.49 -11.30 -5.89
N ALA A 402 -2.44 -11.17 -5.07
CA ALA A 402 -2.32 -10.08 -4.10
C ALA A 402 -2.30 -8.71 -4.81
N ALA A 403 -1.54 -8.56 -5.88
CA ALA A 403 -1.44 -7.32 -6.65
C ALA A 403 -2.77 -6.92 -7.31
N ILE A 404 -3.49 -7.87 -7.91
CA ILE A 404 -4.80 -7.61 -8.53
C ILE A 404 -5.81 -7.19 -7.45
N ARG A 405 -5.88 -7.90 -6.32
CA ARG A 405 -6.78 -7.55 -5.21
C ARG A 405 -6.44 -6.16 -4.66
N GLN A 406 -5.17 -5.84 -4.45
CA GLN A 406 -4.74 -4.53 -3.96
C GLN A 406 -5.10 -3.41 -4.95
N SER A 407 -4.86 -3.63 -6.25
CA SER A 407 -5.21 -2.68 -7.31
C SER A 407 -6.73 -2.42 -7.33
N ALA A 408 -7.53 -3.49 -7.23
CA ALA A 408 -8.99 -3.40 -7.11
C ALA A 408 -9.43 -2.56 -5.91
N MET A 409 -8.89 -2.81 -4.71
CA MET A 409 -9.22 -2.04 -3.49
C MET A 409 -8.96 -0.55 -3.67
N SER A 410 -7.83 -0.20 -4.29
CA SER A 410 -7.38 1.20 -4.40
C SER A 410 -8.20 2.08 -5.35
N ARG A 411 -8.98 1.45 -6.25
CA ARG A 411 -9.74 2.13 -7.32
C ARG A 411 -11.25 1.92 -7.18
N LEU A 412 -11.68 1.35 -6.05
CA LEU A 412 -13.09 1.12 -5.76
C LEU A 412 -13.80 2.46 -5.53
N GLN A 413 -14.97 2.60 -6.16
CA GLN A 413 -15.84 3.76 -6.00
C GLN A 413 -17.30 3.32 -5.93
N GLY A 414 -18.14 4.11 -5.28
CA GLY A 414 -19.58 3.95 -5.34
C GLY A 414 -20.14 4.31 -6.72
N PRO A 415 -21.47 4.24 -6.89
CA PRO A 415 -22.13 4.69 -8.11
C PRO A 415 -21.75 6.13 -8.45
N GLN A 416 -21.52 6.41 -9.73
CA GLN A 416 -21.31 7.78 -10.25
C GLN A 416 -20.12 8.51 -9.61
N GLY A 417 -19.12 7.79 -9.08
CA GLY A 417 -17.92 8.37 -8.48
C GLY A 417 -18.10 8.83 -7.03
N CYS A 418 -19.22 8.50 -6.40
CA CYS A 418 -19.39 8.67 -4.95
C CYS A 418 -18.41 7.78 -4.17
N PRO A 419 -18.15 8.06 -2.89
CA PRO A 419 -17.40 7.16 -2.02
C PRO A 419 -17.99 5.74 -2.04
N PRO A 420 -17.16 4.68 -1.95
CA PRO A 420 -17.65 3.30 -1.95
C PRO A 420 -18.57 3.05 -0.74
N ALA A 421 -19.67 2.34 -0.97
CA ALA A 421 -20.59 1.92 0.07
C ALA A 421 -19.99 0.76 0.88
N GLU A 422 -20.02 0.87 2.20
CA GLU A 422 -19.52 -0.17 3.10
C GLU A 422 -20.35 -1.45 2.97
N GLY A 423 -19.68 -2.58 2.69
CA GLY A 423 -20.32 -3.89 2.58
C GLY A 423 -21.05 -4.18 1.26
N ALA A 424 -21.11 -3.23 0.32
CA ALA A 424 -21.64 -3.49 -1.02
C ALA A 424 -20.60 -4.25 -1.87
N PRO A 425 -20.96 -5.33 -2.57
CA PRO A 425 -20.03 -6.06 -3.41
C PRO A 425 -19.56 -5.20 -4.60
N LEU A 426 -18.38 -5.50 -5.13
CA LEU A 426 -17.90 -4.97 -6.40
C LEU A 426 -18.76 -5.51 -7.56
N LEU A 427 -19.18 -4.64 -8.47
CA LEU A 427 -19.68 -4.97 -9.80
C LEU A 427 -18.63 -4.57 -10.84
N GLU A 428 -18.15 -5.55 -11.61
CA GLU A 428 -17.14 -5.35 -12.66
C GLU A 428 -17.67 -5.84 -14.00
N LYS A 429 -17.32 -5.12 -15.07
CA LYS A 429 -17.54 -5.57 -16.44
C LYS A 429 -16.39 -5.13 -17.33
N THR A 430 -15.61 -6.10 -17.80
CA THR A 430 -14.64 -5.94 -18.88
C THR A 430 -14.78 -7.11 -19.86
N PRO A 431 -15.01 -6.89 -21.17
CA PRO A 431 -15.29 -7.97 -22.11
C PRO A 431 -14.22 -9.07 -22.17
N LYS A 432 -12.95 -8.74 -21.93
CA LYS A 432 -11.85 -9.72 -21.89
C LYS A 432 -12.02 -10.78 -20.79
N ASN A 433 -12.77 -10.47 -19.74
CA ASN A 433 -12.98 -11.37 -18.60
C ASN A 433 -13.79 -12.62 -18.97
N SER A 434 -14.45 -12.64 -20.14
CA SER A 434 -15.04 -13.87 -20.70
C SER A 434 -14.03 -14.95 -21.03
N LEU A 435 -12.74 -14.62 -21.05
CA LEU A 435 -11.64 -15.56 -21.27
C LEU A 435 -10.78 -15.75 -20.01
N ARG A 436 -11.24 -15.33 -18.82
CA ARG A 436 -10.38 -15.24 -17.62
C ARG A 436 -11.05 -15.74 -16.34
N ILE A 437 -12.16 -16.46 -16.46
CA ILE A 437 -12.97 -16.89 -15.30
C ILE A 437 -12.15 -17.70 -14.27
N PRO A 438 -11.29 -18.67 -14.67
CA PRO A 438 -10.48 -19.42 -13.71
C PRO A 438 -9.44 -18.56 -12.99
N LEU A 439 -8.79 -17.62 -13.69
CA LEU A 439 -7.90 -16.63 -13.08
C LEU A 439 -8.68 -15.78 -12.06
N ILE A 440 -9.84 -15.25 -12.46
CA ILE A 440 -10.68 -14.41 -11.60
C ILE A 440 -11.10 -15.18 -10.35
N LYS A 441 -11.42 -16.47 -10.45
CA LYS A 441 -11.73 -17.29 -9.27
C LYS A 441 -10.55 -17.56 -8.35
N GLN A 442 -9.32 -17.63 -8.87
CA GLN A 442 -8.13 -17.67 -8.00
C GLN A 442 -7.91 -16.34 -7.28
N VAL A 443 -8.09 -15.22 -7.99
CA VAL A 443 -7.96 -13.88 -7.41
C VAL A 443 -9.07 -13.59 -6.39
N PHE A 444 -10.30 -14.00 -6.69
CA PHE A 444 -11.52 -13.76 -5.91
C PHE A 444 -12.28 -15.08 -5.71
N PRO A 445 -11.94 -15.87 -4.68
CA PRO A 445 -12.50 -17.22 -4.47
C PRO A 445 -14.02 -17.28 -4.36
N ASP A 446 -14.65 -16.21 -3.88
CA ASP A 446 -16.09 -16.08 -3.68
C ASP A 446 -16.78 -15.26 -4.79
N ALA A 447 -16.08 -14.97 -5.91
CA ALA A 447 -16.66 -14.25 -7.04
C ALA A 447 -17.86 -14.98 -7.64
N ARG A 448 -18.85 -14.16 -8.03
CA ARG A 448 -20.07 -14.55 -8.73
C ARG A 448 -20.09 -13.99 -10.15
N PHE A 449 -20.73 -14.69 -11.07
CA PHE A 449 -20.73 -14.32 -12.49
C PHE A 449 -22.14 -14.18 -13.05
N ILE A 450 -22.40 -13.07 -13.74
CA ILE A 450 -23.60 -12.87 -14.56
C ILE A 450 -23.18 -13.02 -16.02
N PHE A 451 -23.58 -14.12 -16.64
CA PHE A 451 -23.26 -14.42 -18.02
C PHE A 451 -24.34 -13.89 -18.98
N LEU A 452 -24.04 -12.77 -19.64
CA LEU A 452 -24.90 -12.17 -20.65
C LEU A 452 -24.56 -12.75 -22.03
N TRP A 453 -25.59 -13.24 -22.72
CA TRP A 453 -25.47 -13.74 -24.08
C TRP A 453 -26.52 -13.12 -25.01
N ARG A 454 -26.18 -13.08 -26.30
CA ARG A 454 -26.97 -12.42 -27.35
C ARG A 454 -26.99 -13.26 -28.61
N ASP A 455 -28.06 -13.12 -29.40
CA ASP A 455 -28.18 -13.74 -30.72
C ASP A 455 -26.92 -13.50 -31.57
N PRO A 456 -26.34 -14.56 -32.19
CA PRO A 456 -25.11 -14.44 -32.95
C PRO A 456 -25.24 -13.44 -34.11
N ARG A 457 -26.39 -13.36 -34.79
CA ARG A 457 -26.57 -12.49 -35.95
C ARG A 457 -26.40 -11.02 -35.56
N GLU A 458 -27.09 -10.62 -34.51
CA GLU A 458 -27.00 -9.25 -34.00
C GLU A 458 -25.62 -8.93 -33.43
N ASN A 459 -25.05 -9.88 -32.68
CA ASN A 459 -23.77 -9.66 -32.04
C ASN A 459 -22.62 -9.58 -33.06
N LEU A 460 -22.58 -10.47 -34.05
CA LEU A 460 -21.59 -10.45 -35.14
C LEU A 460 -21.67 -9.12 -35.88
N SER A 461 -22.87 -8.68 -36.28
CA SER A 461 -23.03 -7.38 -36.93
C SER A 461 -22.44 -6.24 -36.11
N SER A 462 -22.64 -6.25 -34.78
CA SER A 462 -22.10 -5.20 -33.91
C SER A 462 -20.58 -5.30 -33.72
N ILE A 463 -20.01 -6.50 -33.72
CA ILE A 463 -18.55 -6.70 -33.72
C ILE A 463 -17.94 -6.16 -35.02
N MET A 464 -18.50 -6.52 -36.17
CA MET A 464 -18.03 -6.06 -37.48
C MET A 464 -18.09 -4.52 -37.60
N GLU A 465 -19.17 -3.89 -37.12
CA GLU A 465 -19.26 -2.43 -37.05
C GLU A 465 -18.17 -1.81 -36.15
N ALA A 466 -17.91 -2.41 -34.99
CA ALA A 466 -16.88 -1.92 -34.08
C ALA A 466 -15.48 -1.98 -34.70
N TRP A 467 -15.17 -3.04 -35.46
CA TRP A 467 -13.93 -3.17 -36.23
C TRP A 467 -13.81 -2.10 -37.31
N ARG A 468 -14.87 -1.87 -38.10
CA ARG A 468 -14.87 -0.88 -39.19
C ARG A 468 -14.77 0.56 -38.67
N ALA A 469 -15.35 0.84 -37.51
CA ALA A 469 -15.33 2.17 -36.92
C ALA A 469 -13.95 2.62 -36.41
N GLY A 470 -13.01 1.70 -36.16
CA GLY A 470 -11.65 2.01 -35.69
C GLY A 470 -11.54 2.55 -34.26
N GLY A 471 -12.65 2.93 -33.62
CA GLY A 471 -12.67 3.43 -32.23
C GLY A 471 -12.51 2.35 -31.15
N TRP A 472 -12.36 1.08 -31.53
CA TRP A 472 -12.31 -0.08 -30.63
C TRP A 472 -11.00 -0.88 -30.74
N VAL A 473 -9.93 -0.24 -31.23
CA VAL A 473 -8.60 -0.85 -31.35
C VAL A 473 -8.01 -1.13 -29.97
N THR A 474 -7.74 -2.40 -29.70
CA THR A 474 -7.11 -2.87 -28.46
C THR A 474 -5.61 -3.08 -28.62
N TYR A 475 -5.19 -3.63 -29.77
CA TYR A 475 -3.78 -3.86 -30.08
C TYR A 475 -3.42 -3.16 -31.38
N ARG A 476 -2.50 -2.18 -31.31
CA ARG A 476 -2.08 -1.42 -32.48
C ARG A 476 -1.22 -2.23 -33.44
N ALA A 477 -0.48 -3.20 -32.91
CA ALA A 477 0.33 -4.13 -33.66
C ALA A 477 0.32 -5.48 -32.95
N LEU A 478 0.21 -6.56 -33.72
CA LEU A 478 0.37 -7.94 -33.26
C LEU A 478 1.35 -8.67 -34.19
N PRO A 479 2.23 -9.55 -33.66
CA PRO A 479 3.18 -10.28 -34.48
C PRO A 479 2.50 -11.11 -35.60
N GLY A 480 2.77 -10.77 -36.85
CA GLY A 480 2.19 -11.45 -38.01
C GLY A 480 0.71 -11.13 -38.29
N TRP A 481 0.19 -10.03 -37.74
CA TRP A 481 -1.12 -9.47 -38.11
C TRP A 481 -0.93 -8.15 -38.86
N GLU A 482 -1.65 -7.95 -39.96
CA GLU A 482 -1.60 -6.68 -40.71
C GLU A 482 -2.62 -5.70 -40.14
N GLY A 483 -2.14 -4.56 -39.63
CA GLY A 483 -2.97 -3.48 -39.08
C GLY A 483 -3.35 -3.67 -37.60
N PRO A 484 -4.32 -2.88 -37.10
CA PRO A 484 -4.75 -2.97 -35.71
C PRO A 484 -5.75 -4.10 -35.48
N TRP A 485 -5.77 -4.63 -34.26
CA TRP A 485 -6.77 -5.58 -33.77
C TRP A 485 -7.77 -4.88 -32.84
N SER A 486 -9.06 -5.13 -33.05
CA SER A 486 -10.13 -4.55 -32.23
C SER A 486 -10.76 -5.55 -31.25
N LEU A 487 -11.21 -5.04 -30.10
CA LEU A 487 -11.88 -5.81 -29.03
C LEU A 487 -10.96 -6.86 -28.38
N LEU A 488 -11.50 -7.93 -27.79
CA LEU A 488 -10.70 -8.96 -27.13
C LEU A 488 -9.86 -9.77 -28.13
N LEU A 489 -8.71 -10.28 -27.71
CA LEU A 489 -7.84 -11.15 -28.48
C LEU A 489 -8.06 -12.60 -28.05
N PRO A 490 -8.80 -13.42 -28.83
CA PRO A 490 -9.11 -14.79 -28.45
C PRO A 490 -7.91 -15.73 -28.72
N PRO A 491 -7.78 -16.86 -28.00
CA PRO A 491 -6.83 -17.91 -28.36
C PRO A 491 -7.04 -18.38 -29.81
N GLY A 492 -5.94 -18.72 -30.48
CA GLY A 492 -5.94 -19.11 -31.90
C GLY A 492 -6.18 -17.98 -32.89
N TRP A 493 -6.11 -16.71 -32.47
CA TRP A 493 -6.28 -15.55 -33.36
C TRP A 493 -5.34 -15.56 -34.57
N GLN A 494 -4.18 -16.21 -34.44
CA GLN A 494 -3.18 -16.33 -35.51
C GLN A 494 -3.71 -17.10 -36.72
N PHE A 495 -4.70 -17.98 -36.54
CA PHE A 495 -5.35 -18.71 -37.64
C PHE A 495 -6.27 -17.83 -38.49
N LEU A 496 -6.58 -16.63 -38.02
CA LEU A 496 -7.44 -15.67 -38.71
C LEU A 496 -6.66 -14.74 -39.64
N ARG A 497 -5.36 -14.94 -39.82
CA ARG A 497 -4.57 -14.14 -40.76
C ARG A 497 -5.22 -14.20 -42.14
N GLN A 498 -5.46 -13.01 -42.72
CA GLN A 498 -6.13 -12.84 -44.02
C GLN A 498 -7.59 -13.33 -44.07
N ALA A 499 -8.18 -13.74 -42.94
CA ALA A 499 -9.58 -14.11 -42.89
C ALA A 499 -10.48 -12.87 -43.07
N PRO A 500 -11.65 -13.02 -43.70
CA PRO A 500 -12.58 -11.91 -43.84
C PRO A 500 -13.15 -11.50 -42.48
N LEU A 501 -13.62 -10.25 -42.36
CA LEU A 501 -14.03 -9.67 -41.08
C LEU A 501 -15.14 -10.45 -40.37
N GLU A 502 -16.10 -11.00 -41.12
CA GLU A 502 -17.16 -11.87 -40.56
C GLU A 502 -16.60 -13.12 -39.90
N ALA A 503 -15.51 -13.70 -40.40
CA ALA A 503 -14.85 -14.86 -39.79
C ALA A 503 -14.13 -14.47 -38.50
N VAL A 504 -13.48 -13.30 -38.48
CA VAL A 504 -12.89 -12.73 -37.26
C VAL A 504 -13.97 -12.48 -36.20
N ALA A 505 -15.10 -11.87 -36.60
CA ALA A 505 -16.22 -11.59 -35.72
C ALA A 505 -16.86 -12.88 -35.17
N ALA A 506 -17.08 -13.88 -36.04
CA ALA A 506 -17.58 -15.19 -35.65
C ALA A 506 -16.63 -15.90 -34.67
N TRP A 507 -15.31 -15.82 -34.90
CA TRP A 507 -14.32 -16.42 -34.00
C TRP A 507 -14.30 -15.73 -32.63
N GLN A 508 -14.30 -14.39 -32.59
CA GLN A 508 -14.39 -13.64 -31.32
C GLN A 508 -15.66 -13.98 -30.56
N TRP A 509 -16.81 -14.05 -31.23
CA TRP A 509 -18.08 -14.43 -30.62
C TRP A 509 -18.05 -15.86 -30.09
N ARG A 510 -17.65 -16.82 -30.92
CA ARG A 510 -17.62 -18.24 -30.56
C ARG A 510 -16.69 -18.49 -29.39
N CYS A 511 -15.44 -18.02 -29.51
CA CYS A 511 -14.41 -18.27 -28.51
C CYS A 511 -14.78 -17.67 -27.15
N ALA A 512 -15.33 -16.45 -27.13
CA ALA A 512 -15.79 -15.82 -25.89
C ALA A 512 -16.92 -16.60 -25.22
N ASN A 513 -17.92 -17.05 -25.99
CA ASN A 513 -19.08 -17.77 -25.44
C ASN A 513 -18.74 -19.21 -25.03
N ASP A 514 -18.02 -19.96 -25.87
CA ASP A 514 -17.64 -21.34 -25.55
C ASP A 514 -16.72 -21.36 -24.33
N THR A 515 -15.70 -20.50 -24.28
CA THR A 515 -14.80 -20.38 -23.13
C THR A 515 -15.57 -20.04 -21.86
N ALA A 516 -16.41 -19.01 -21.90
CA ALA A 516 -17.18 -18.62 -20.72
C ALA A 516 -18.09 -19.78 -20.27
N LEU A 517 -18.76 -20.46 -21.19
CA LEU A 517 -19.60 -21.62 -20.87
C LEU A 517 -18.81 -22.77 -20.25
N ASP A 518 -17.65 -23.11 -20.82
CA ASP A 518 -16.81 -24.21 -20.35
C ASP A 518 -16.23 -23.91 -18.96
N ASP A 519 -15.81 -22.67 -18.72
CA ASP A 519 -15.27 -22.27 -17.43
C ASP A 519 -16.38 -22.15 -16.36
N LEU A 520 -17.54 -21.56 -16.70
CA LEU A 520 -18.67 -21.40 -15.76
C LEU A 520 -19.27 -22.74 -15.34
N ARG A 521 -19.37 -23.72 -16.25
CA ARG A 521 -19.88 -25.06 -15.94
C ARG A 521 -19.00 -25.85 -14.96
N GLN A 522 -17.75 -25.44 -14.77
CA GLN A 522 -16.86 -26.02 -13.77
C GLN A 522 -17.06 -25.41 -12.38
N LEU A 523 -17.81 -24.31 -12.27
CA LEU A 523 -18.08 -23.64 -11.00
C LEU A 523 -19.36 -24.19 -10.34
N PRO A 524 -19.50 -24.03 -9.01
CA PRO A 524 -20.75 -24.30 -8.33
C PRO A 524 -21.93 -23.53 -8.97
N PRO A 525 -23.13 -24.13 -9.09
CA PRO A 525 -24.30 -23.47 -9.70
C PRO A 525 -24.68 -22.15 -9.03
N GLU A 526 -24.39 -21.97 -7.74
CA GLU A 526 -24.64 -20.76 -6.97
C GLU A 526 -23.69 -19.60 -7.31
N ASP A 527 -22.56 -19.88 -7.98
CA ASP A 527 -21.56 -18.89 -8.32
C ASP A 527 -21.84 -18.20 -9.65
N TRP A 528 -22.85 -18.63 -10.42
CA TRP A 528 -23.18 -17.94 -11.66
C TRP A 528 -24.64 -18.06 -12.09
N THR A 529 -25.07 -17.10 -12.90
CA THR A 529 -26.36 -17.12 -13.58
C THR A 529 -26.21 -16.64 -15.02
N SER A 530 -27.10 -17.05 -15.91
CA SER A 530 -27.21 -16.50 -17.26
C SER A 530 -28.27 -15.39 -17.31
N VAL A 531 -28.18 -14.53 -18.34
CA VAL A 531 -29.27 -13.65 -18.79
C VAL A 531 -29.19 -13.50 -20.31
N ASN A 532 -30.32 -13.64 -20.99
CA ASN A 532 -30.42 -13.36 -22.41
C ASN A 532 -30.65 -11.86 -22.65
N TYR A 533 -29.96 -11.27 -23.63
CA TYR A 533 -30.09 -9.85 -23.96
C TYR A 533 -31.53 -9.43 -24.33
N HIS A 534 -32.29 -10.26 -25.05
CA HIS A 534 -33.68 -9.97 -25.41
C HIS A 534 -34.60 -10.04 -24.21
N ASP A 535 -34.45 -11.04 -23.35
CA ASP A 535 -35.26 -11.15 -22.12
C ASP A 535 -35.03 -9.93 -21.21
N PHE A 536 -33.76 -9.50 -21.08
CA PHE A 536 -33.40 -8.29 -20.35
C PHE A 536 -34.00 -7.01 -20.94
N LEU A 537 -34.12 -6.90 -22.27
CA LEU A 537 -34.77 -5.74 -22.89
C LEU A 537 -36.29 -5.81 -22.82
N ALA A 538 -36.87 -7.01 -22.87
CA ALA A 538 -38.32 -7.23 -22.87
C ALA A 538 -38.94 -6.93 -21.50
N ASP A 539 -38.29 -7.37 -20.42
CA ASP A 539 -38.68 -7.05 -19.05
C ASP A 539 -37.45 -6.73 -18.17
N PRO A 540 -36.90 -5.50 -18.29
CA PRO A 540 -35.74 -5.09 -17.52
C PRO A 540 -35.94 -5.21 -16.00
N ALA A 541 -37.16 -4.93 -15.52
CA ALA A 541 -37.46 -4.92 -14.09
C ALA A 541 -37.46 -6.35 -13.52
N ALA A 542 -38.04 -7.33 -14.24
CA ALA A 542 -38.02 -8.72 -13.83
C ALA A 542 -36.59 -9.29 -13.79
N GLU A 543 -35.82 -9.07 -14.86
CA GLU A 543 -34.45 -9.59 -14.95
C GLU A 543 -33.53 -8.93 -13.92
N VAL A 544 -33.56 -7.61 -13.76
CA VAL A 544 -32.75 -6.92 -12.75
C VAL A 544 -33.09 -7.39 -11.34
N ARG A 545 -34.39 -7.59 -11.02
CA ARG A 545 -34.79 -8.12 -9.71
C ARG A 545 -34.24 -9.54 -9.46
N ARG A 546 -34.23 -10.38 -10.49
CA ARG A 546 -33.64 -11.74 -10.42
C ARG A 546 -32.13 -11.68 -10.22
N LEU A 547 -31.44 -10.80 -10.94
CA LEU A 547 -29.99 -10.59 -10.81
C LEU A 547 -29.61 -9.99 -9.45
N CYS A 548 -30.40 -9.07 -8.90
CA CYS A 548 -30.21 -8.55 -7.54
C CYS A 548 -30.31 -9.65 -6.48
N ARG A 549 -31.30 -10.56 -6.62
CA ARG A 549 -31.44 -11.72 -5.73
C ARG A 549 -30.22 -12.64 -5.81
N PHE A 550 -29.74 -12.91 -7.02
CA PHE A 550 -28.51 -13.68 -7.24
C PHE A 550 -27.27 -12.99 -6.62
N ALA A 551 -27.14 -11.68 -6.78
CA ALA A 551 -26.04 -10.90 -6.22
C ALA A 551 -26.14 -10.69 -4.70
N GLY A 552 -27.31 -10.95 -4.09
CA GLY A 552 -27.54 -10.75 -2.66
C GLY A 552 -27.75 -9.28 -2.27
N ILE A 553 -28.25 -8.45 -3.19
CA ILE A 553 -28.51 -7.02 -2.96
C ILE A 553 -30.01 -6.69 -3.09
N PRO A 554 -30.51 -5.63 -2.44
CA PRO A 554 -31.90 -5.22 -2.60
C PRO A 554 -32.18 -4.63 -3.99
N PHE A 555 -33.37 -4.91 -4.52
CA PHE A 555 -33.92 -4.17 -5.67
C PHE A 555 -34.54 -2.87 -5.15
N ASP A 556 -33.74 -1.81 -5.13
CA ASP A 556 -34.08 -0.53 -4.49
C ASP A 556 -34.84 0.43 -5.42
N ALA A 557 -35.13 1.64 -4.91
CA ALA A 557 -35.82 2.68 -5.64
C ALA A 557 -35.04 3.18 -6.88
N ALA A 558 -33.70 3.16 -6.85
CA ALA A 558 -32.89 3.59 -7.98
C ALA A 558 -32.98 2.60 -9.14
N LEU A 559 -32.95 1.30 -8.85
CA LEU A 559 -33.15 0.23 -9.83
C LEU A 559 -34.59 0.19 -10.33
N GLN A 560 -35.57 0.39 -9.45
CA GLN A 560 -36.97 0.49 -9.84
C GLN A 560 -37.20 1.64 -10.82
N ALA A 561 -36.67 2.83 -10.51
CA ALA A 561 -36.77 3.99 -11.40
C ALA A 561 -36.04 3.75 -12.74
N ARG A 562 -34.84 3.14 -12.69
CA ARG A 562 -34.04 2.83 -13.88
C ARG A 562 -34.73 1.83 -14.82
N THR A 563 -35.55 0.94 -14.28
CA THR A 563 -36.22 -0.14 -15.02
C THR A 563 -37.72 0.09 -15.25
N ALA A 564 -38.29 1.20 -14.78
CA ALA A 564 -39.71 1.54 -14.91
C ALA A 564 -40.16 1.87 -16.36
N GLY A 565 -39.23 1.91 -17.32
CA GLY A 565 -39.51 2.23 -18.72
C GLY A 565 -38.41 1.72 -19.65
N GLN A 566 -38.34 2.28 -20.86
CA GLN A 566 -37.30 1.91 -21.82
C GLN A 566 -35.91 2.29 -21.29
N LEU A 567 -35.00 1.33 -21.27
CA LEU A 567 -33.63 1.57 -20.83
C LEU A 567 -32.94 2.61 -21.74
N PRO A 568 -32.17 3.55 -21.17
CA PRO A 568 -31.46 4.54 -21.95
C PRO A 568 -30.37 3.89 -22.82
N ALA A 569 -30.01 4.55 -23.92
CA ALA A 569 -28.89 4.10 -24.74
C ALA A 569 -27.58 4.12 -23.93
N SER A 570 -26.82 3.03 -24.02
CA SER A 570 -25.51 2.95 -23.33
C SER A 570 -24.50 3.94 -23.89
N ARG A 571 -23.50 4.35 -23.07
CA ARG A 571 -22.43 5.27 -23.49
C ARG A 571 -21.56 4.77 -24.67
N HIS A 572 -21.67 3.48 -25.00
CA HIS A 572 -20.92 2.82 -26.07
C HIS A 572 -21.79 2.41 -27.27
N THR A 573 -23.04 2.92 -27.31
CA THR A 573 -23.94 2.75 -28.45
C THR A 573 -23.49 3.68 -29.60
N HIS A 574 -22.94 3.08 -30.66
CA HIS A 574 -22.49 3.83 -31.85
C HIS A 574 -23.65 4.20 -32.78
N THR A 575 -24.67 3.34 -32.87
CA THR A 575 -25.93 3.58 -33.58
C THR A 575 -27.05 2.89 -32.81
N PRO A 576 -28.27 3.46 -32.76
CA PRO A 576 -29.37 2.91 -31.98
C PRO A 576 -29.64 1.43 -32.31
N PRO A 577 -29.96 0.59 -31.31
CA PRO A 577 -30.36 -0.79 -31.58
C PRO A 577 -31.67 -0.81 -32.37
N ALA A 578 -31.72 -1.62 -33.43
CA ALA A 578 -32.93 -1.90 -34.19
C ALA A 578 -32.96 -3.40 -34.57
N PRO A 579 -34.12 -4.08 -34.52
CA PRO A 579 -34.23 -5.53 -34.71
C PRO A 579 -33.57 -6.04 -36.01
N ASP A 580 -33.78 -5.32 -37.11
CA ASP A 580 -33.26 -5.71 -38.43
C ASP A 580 -31.90 -5.08 -38.78
N LYS A 581 -31.24 -4.41 -37.82
CA LYS A 581 -29.98 -3.72 -38.08
C LYS A 581 -28.89 -4.66 -38.60
N TRP A 582 -28.89 -5.90 -38.14
CA TRP A 582 -27.90 -6.91 -38.56
C TRP A 582 -28.01 -7.26 -40.05
N ARG A 583 -29.17 -7.03 -40.69
CA ARG A 583 -29.37 -7.31 -42.11
C ARG A 583 -28.47 -6.48 -43.03
N ARG A 584 -27.90 -5.38 -42.54
CA ARG A 584 -26.85 -4.62 -43.26
C ARG A 584 -25.59 -5.45 -43.53
N ASN A 585 -25.40 -6.54 -42.79
CA ASN A 585 -24.30 -7.49 -42.94
C ASN A 585 -24.82 -8.92 -43.23
N GLU A 586 -26.05 -9.07 -43.71
CA GLU A 586 -26.75 -10.36 -43.84
C GLU A 586 -25.92 -11.40 -44.58
N ASP A 587 -25.49 -11.10 -45.81
CA ASP A 587 -24.71 -12.03 -46.65
C ASP A 587 -23.38 -12.47 -46.01
N ALA A 588 -22.73 -11.58 -45.26
CA ALA A 588 -21.48 -11.90 -44.56
C ALA A 588 -21.73 -12.77 -43.32
N ILE A 589 -22.77 -12.46 -42.55
CA ILE A 589 -23.14 -13.20 -41.35
C ILE A 589 -23.64 -14.60 -41.71
N LEU A 590 -24.49 -14.73 -42.73
CA LEU A 590 -25.04 -16.02 -43.15
C LEU A 590 -23.94 -17.00 -43.62
N ARG A 591 -22.82 -16.52 -44.15
CA ARG A 591 -21.67 -17.36 -44.54
C ARG A 591 -20.98 -18.05 -43.36
N VAL A 592 -20.98 -17.42 -42.19
CA VAL A 592 -20.28 -17.93 -40.98
C VAL A 592 -21.23 -18.52 -39.94
N LEU A 593 -22.53 -18.22 -40.03
CA LEU A 593 -23.55 -18.62 -39.06
C LEU A 593 -23.65 -20.14 -38.82
N PRO A 594 -23.60 -21.02 -39.85
CA PRO A 594 -23.66 -22.47 -39.62
C PRO A 594 -22.53 -22.99 -38.72
N GLY A 595 -21.36 -22.35 -38.76
CA GLY A 595 -20.22 -22.71 -37.90
C GLY A 595 -20.39 -22.35 -36.42
N LEU A 596 -21.51 -21.71 -36.06
CA LEU A 596 -21.84 -21.25 -34.72
C LEU A 596 -22.97 -22.05 -34.05
N ASP A 597 -23.61 -22.98 -34.77
CA ASP A 597 -24.80 -23.68 -34.31
C ASP A 597 -24.58 -24.45 -33.00
N ALA A 598 -23.42 -25.10 -32.84
CA ALA A 598 -23.09 -25.83 -31.62
C ALA A 598 -23.08 -24.92 -30.38
N THR A 599 -22.37 -23.79 -30.46
CA THR A 599 -22.33 -22.77 -29.40
C THR A 599 -23.71 -22.17 -29.18
N TRP A 600 -24.46 -21.89 -30.25
CA TRP A 600 -25.81 -21.35 -30.16
C TRP A 600 -26.78 -22.28 -29.45
N HIS A 601 -26.74 -23.58 -29.74
CA HIS A 601 -27.52 -24.59 -29.04
C HIS A 601 -27.18 -24.64 -27.54
N ARG A 602 -25.88 -24.58 -27.19
CA ARG A 602 -25.45 -24.53 -25.79
C ARG A 602 -26.00 -23.31 -25.05
N LEU A 603 -26.00 -22.14 -25.69
CA LEU A 603 -26.52 -20.90 -25.11
C LEU A 603 -28.04 -20.96 -24.88
N ARG A 604 -28.79 -21.46 -25.86
CA ARG A 604 -30.26 -21.60 -25.74
C ARG A 604 -30.70 -22.62 -24.69
N ALA A 605 -29.82 -23.50 -24.25
CA ALA A 605 -30.07 -24.46 -23.20
C ALA A 605 -29.93 -23.89 -21.77
N LEU A 606 -29.41 -22.66 -21.61
CA LEU A 606 -29.16 -22.00 -20.31
C LEU A 606 -30.42 -21.42 -19.63
N ARG A 607 -31.59 -22.04 -19.86
CA ARG A 607 -32.88 -21.53 -19.36
C ARG A 607 -32.92 -21.41 -17.85
#